data_AF-A0A1Y1Q6R2-F1
#
_entry.id   AF-A0A1Y1Q6R2-F1
#
_cell.length_a   1.000
_cell.length_b   1.000
_cell.length_c   1.000
_cell.angle_alpha   90.00
_cell.angle_beta   90.00
_cell.angle_gamma   90.00
#
_symmetry.space_group_name_H-M   'P 1'
#
loop_
_entity.id
_entity.type
_entity.pdbx_description
1 polymer ?
#
loop_
_entity_poly.entity_id
_entity_poly.type
_entity_poly.pdbx_seq_one_letter_code
_entity_poly.pdbx_strand_id
1 'polypeptide(L)'
;IHIQITATDPNKSGNYLRNLRLIREADEATYQNNTFNPEFLARIQPFQALRFMDWQNTNGNEQEHWADRRKATAATYATYGKVIGAPVEVMVQLANATRKPAWFNMPHKADDDYLRQFAGLVRDTLDPTLPIYVEYSNEVWNTQFSQHAWIREQANTLWPGGTDSDYTKVINWYGKRSAEMCDIWKDTFGAQSSRVKCVLGAQAANAWTASTALDCPLWEHKPCSAHGIDAITIAPTLVITSAA
;
A
#
# COMPACT_ATOMS: atom_id res chain seq x y z
N ILE A 1 -0.55 2.89 -27.01
CA ILE A 1 -1.65 2.20 -27.73
C ILE A 1 -2.85 2.13 -26.79
N HIS A 2 -4.00 2.68 -27.19
CA HIS A 2 -5.25 2.55 -26.44
C HIS A 2 -6.13 1.52 -27.16
N ILE A 3 -6.41 0.39 -26.52
CA ILE A 3 -7.32 -0.64 -27.03
C ILE A 3 -8.56 -0.63 -26.17
N GLN A 4 -9.72 -0.48 -26.80
CA GLN A 4 -11.01 -0.54 -26.14
C GLN A 4 -11.85 -1.65 -26.76
N ILE A 5 -12.32 -2.58 -25.92
CA ILE A 5 -13.31 -3.58 -26.33
C ILE A 5 -14.69 -2.97 -26.08
N THR A 6 -15.40 -2.61 -27.16
CA THR A 6 -16.70 -1.93 -27.08
C THR A 6 -17.89 -2.90 -26.95
N ALA A 7 -17.71 -4.17 -27.36
CA ALA A 7 -18.68 -5.25 -27.17
C ALA A 7 -17.95 -6.60 -27.09
N THR A 8 -18.35 -7.47 -26.15
CA THR A 8 -17.79 -8.83 -25.99
C THR A 8 -18.74 -9.92 -26.46
N ASP A 9 -20.03 -9.62 -26.68
CA ASP A 9 -21.06 -10.53 -27.21
C ASP A 9 -22.10 -9.75 -28.04
N PRO A 10 -21.71 -9.24 -29.23
CA PRO A 10 -22.59 -8.39 -30.04
C PRO A 10 -23.86 -9.12 -30.53
N ASN A 11 -23.82 -10.45 -30.62
CA ASN A 11 -24.94 -11.28 -31.07
C ASN A 11 -25.79 -11.82 -29.91
N LYS A 12 -25.52 -11.44 -28.65
CA LYS A 12 -26.24 -11.90 -27.45
C LYS A 12 -26.33 -13.44 -27.33
N SER A 13 -25.26 -14.11 -27.73
CA SER A 13 -25.15 -15.57 -27.75
C SER A 13 -24.76 -16.18 -26.40
N GLY A 14 -24.34 -15.35 -25.43
CA GLY A 14 -23.70 -15.80 -24.20
C GLY A 14 -22.27 -16.32 -24.39
N ASN A 15 -21.76 -16.36 -25.63
CA ASN A 15 -20.39 -16.75 -25.94
C ASN A 15 -19.48 -15.52 -26.04
N TYR A 16 -19.05 -15.04 -24.87
CA TYR A 16 -18.18 -13.86 -24.78
C TYR A 16 -16.77 -14.11 -25.32
N LEU A 17 -16.18 -13.06 -25.92
CA LEU A 17 -14.74 -13.02 -26.21
C LEU A 17 -13.93 -13.23 -24.92
N ARG A 18 -12.95 -14.13 -24.98
CA ARG A 18 -12.10 -14.54 -23.87
C ARG A 18 -10.69 -14.82 -24.36
N ASN A 19 -9.72 -14.89 -23.43
CA ASN A 19 -8.32 -15.21 -23.72
C ASN A 19 -7.62 -14.26 -24.72
N LEU A 20 -8.03 -12.99 -24.74
CA LEU A 20 -7.36 -11.96 -25.53
C LEU A 20 -6.05 -11.56 -24.84
N ARG A 21 -4.96 -11.50 -25.60
CA ARG A 21 -3.65 -11.06 -25.12
C ARG A 21 -3.08 -10.01 -26.06
N LEU A 22 -2.62 -8.89 -25.50
CA LEU A 22 -1.85 -7.88 -26.23
C LEU A 22 -0.39 -8.02 -25.80
N ILE A 23 0.47 -8.41 -26.73
CA ILE A 23 1.88 -8.73 -26.47
C ILE A 23 2.71 -7.92 -27.47
N ARG A 24 3.87 -7.42 -27.06
CA ARG A 24 4.82 -6.83 -28.01
C ARG A 24 5.41 -7.94 -28.85
N GLU A 25 5.60 -7.69 -30.14
CA GLU A 25 6.16 -8.69 -31.07
C GLU A 25 7.44 -9.36 -30.54
N ALA A 26 8.36 -8.57 -29.98
CA ALA A 26 9.61 -9.08 -29.38
C ALA A 26 9.42 -10.04 -28.19
N ASP A 27 8.26 -10.02 -27.53
CA ASP A 27 7.95 -10.81 -26.33
C ASP A 27 7.09 -12.05 -26.65
N GLU A 28 6.68 -12.28 -27.90
CA GLU A 28 5.76 -13.36 -28.29
C GLU A 28 6.24 -14.76 -27.87
N ALA A 29 7.55 -15.01 -27.90
CA ALA A 29 8.11 -16.29 -27.48
C ALA A 29 8.19 -16.46 -25.95
N THR A 30 8.08 -15.39 -25.17
CA THR A 30 8.41 -15.41 -23.73
C THR A 30 7.31 -14.91 -22.80
N TYR A 31 6.26 -14.26 -23.30
CA TYR A 31 5.20 -13.62 -22.48
C TYR A 31 4.49 -14.58 -21.51
N GLN A 32 4.50 -15.89 -21.78
CA GLN A 32 3.88 -16.88 -20.89
C GLN A 32 4.69 -17.08 -19.62
N ASN A 33 6.02 -16.90 -19.70
CA ASN A 33 6.95 -17.09 -18.60
C ASN A 33 7.38 -15.75 -17.96
N ASN A 34 7.22 -14.64 -18.69
CA ASN A 34 7.60 -13.30 -18.25
C ASN A 34 6.36 -12.42 -18.07
N THR A 35 5.94 -12.23 -16.82
CA THR A 35 4.80 -11.35 -16.50
C THR A 35 5.15 -9.87 -16.69
N PHE A 36 6.40 -9.48 -16.45
CA PHE A 36 6.84 -8.08 -16.53
C PHE A 36 7.66 -7.83 -17.80
N ASN A 37 7.48 -6.64 -18.37
CA ASN A 37 8.28 -6.18 -19.50
C ASN A 37 9.78 -6.13 -19.09
N PRO A 38 10.69 -6.82 -19.81
CA PRO A 38 12.12 -6.81 -19.50
C PRO A 38 12.75 -5.41 -19.48
N GLU A 39 12.31 -4.48 -20.34
CA GLU A 39 12.79 -3.10 -20.35
C GLU A 39 12.38 -2.35 -19.08
N PHE A 40 11.18 -2.62 -18.57
CA PHE A 40 10.74 -2.07 -17.29
C PHE A 40 11.61 -2.60 -16.15
N LEU A 41 11.89 -3.91 -16.12
CA LEU A 41 12.76 -4.52 -15.11
C LEU A 41 14.18 -3.92 -15.15
N ALA A 42 14.74 -3.73 -16.36
CA ALA A 42 16.04 -3.09 -16.53
C ALA A 42 16.05 -1.64 -16.01
N ARG A 43 14.98 -0.88 -16.29
CA ARG A 43 14.86 0.52 -15.87
C ARG A 43 14.81 0.69 -14.36
N ILE A 44 14.17 -0.24 -13.64
CA ILE A 44 14.04 -0.16 -12.18
C ILE A 44 15.20 -0.83 -11.44
N GLN A 45 16.10 -1.52 -12.14
CA GLN A 45 17.22 -2.25 -11.54
C GLN A 45 18.08 -1.42 -10.58
N PRO A 46 18.41 -0.13 -10.86
CA PRO A 46 19.26 0.67 -9.97
C PRO A 46 18.63 1.00 -8.62
N PHE A 47 17.31 0.95 -8.49
CA PHE A 47 16.63 1.28 -7.23
C PHE A 47 16.83 0.18 -6.18
N GLN A 48 16.92 0.57 -4.91
CA GLN A 48 17.21 -0.36 -3.82
C GLN A 48 15.97 -0.97 -3.16
N ALA A 49 14.80 -0.37 -3.36
CA ALA A 49 13.51 -0.84 -2.85
C ALA A 49 12.38 -0.39 -3.79
N LEU A 50 11.25 -1.08 -3.72
CA LEU A 50 10.06 -0.78 -4.50
C LEU A 50 8.93 -0.31 -3.57
N ARG A 51 8.64 0.99 -3.55
CA ARG A 51 7.46 1.53 -2.85
C ARG A 51 6.26 1.50 -3.78
N PHE A 52 5.25 0.71 -3.39
CA PHE A 52 4.09 0.42 -4.20
C PHE A 52 2.94 1.40 -4.04
N MET A 53 3.14 2.57 -3.41
CA MET A 53 2.09 3.55 -3.10
C MET A 53 1.13 3.84 -4.27
N ASP A 54 1.67 4.09 -5.47
CA ASP A 54 0.89 4.34 -6.69
C ASP A 54 0.28 3.07 -7.27
N TRP A 55 1.00 1.94 -7.22
CA TRP A 55 0.46 0.65 -7.64
C TRP A 55 -0.71 0.24 -6.74
N GLN A 56 -0.67 0.54 -5.45
CA GLN A 56 -1.75 0.30 -4.51
C GLN A 56 -2.87 1.33 -4.60
N ASN A 57 -2.70 2.40 -5.40
CA ASN A 57 -3.60 3.55 -5.44
C ASN A 57 -3.95 4.02 -4.02
N THR A 58 -2.93 4.27 -3.20
CA THR A 58 -3.07 4.43 -1.73
C THR A 58 -3.92 5.64 -1.33
N ASN A 59 -3.75 6.77 -2.01
CA ASN A 59 -4.47 8.01 -1.69
C ASN A 59 -5.97 7.82 -1.98
N GLY A 60 -6.80 8.07 -0.96
CA GLY A 60 -8.25 7.88 -1.06
C GLY A 60 -8.71 6.45 -1.30
N ASN A 61 -7.86 5.43 -1.09
CA ASN A 61 -8.26 4.03 -1.24
C ASN A 61 -9.31 3.64 -0.20
N GLU A 62 -10.48 3.15 -0.64
CA GLU A 62 -11.59 2.82 0.24
C GLU A 62 -11.62 1.35 0.71
N GLN A 63 -10.58 0.55 0.43
CA GLN A 63 -10.49 -0.82 0.93
C GLN A 63 -10.48 -0.84 2.47
N GLU A 64 -11.39 -1.63 3.04
CA GLU A 64 -11.56 -1.77 4.50
C GLU A 64 -11.37 -3.23 4.93
N HIS A 65 -12.04 -4.17 4.26
CA HIS A 65 -11.99 -5.60 4.57
C HIS A 65 -11.15 -6.37 3.56
N TRP A 66 -10.55 -7.50 3.95
CA TRP A 66 -9.68 -8.29 3.06
C TRP A 66 -10.35 -8.66 1.73
N ALA A 67 -11.66 -8.89 1.73
CA ALA A 67 -12.46 -9.21 0.55
C ALA A 67 -12.50 -8.06 -0.48
N ASP A 68 -12.27 -6.82 -0.05
CA ASP A 68 -12.29 -5.63 -0.91
C ASP A 68 -11.07 -5.58 -1.84
N ARG A 69 -10.00 -6.32 -1.54
CA ARG A 69 -8.75 -6.20 -2.29
C ARG A 69 -8.89 -6.51 -3.77
N ARG A 70 -8.04 -5.87 -4.58
CA ARG A 70 -7.90 -6.26 -5.98
C ARG A 70 -7.31 -7.68 -6.07
N LYS A 71 -8.00 -8.57 -6.80
CA LYS A 71 -7.55 -9.94 -7.07
C LYS A 71 -6.73 -10.00 -8.37
N ALA A 72 -5.75 -10.90 -8.43
CA ALA A 72 -4.95 -11.13 -9.64
C ALA A 72 -5.77 -11.48 -10.89
N THR A 73 -6.93 -12.10 -10.70
CA THR A 73 -7.89 -12.46 -11.75
C THR A 73 -8.75 -11.30 -12.27
N ALA A 74 -8.61 -10.10 -11.71
CA ALA A 74 -9.33 -8.94 -12.21
C ALA A 74 -8.92 -8.63 -13.66
N ALA A 75 -9.91 -8.30 -14.50
CA ALA A 75 -9.69 -8.01 -15.91
C ALA A 75 -8.75 -6.81 -16.17
N THR A 76 -8.57 -5.94 -15.17
CA THR A 76 -7.72 -4.76 -15.24
C THR A 76 -7.38 -4.29 -13.82
N TYR A 77 -6.19 -3.72 -13.67
CA TYR A 77 -5.72 -3.09 -12.43
C TYR A 77 -5.87 -1.55 -12.48
N ALA A 78 -6.15 -0.99 -13.66
CA ALA A 78 -6.08 0.43 -13.95
C ALA A 78 -7.44 1.14 -14.06
N THR A 79 -8.57 0.41 -14.14
CA THR A 79 -9.88 1.06 -14.34
C THR A 79 -10.59 1.43 -13.05
N TYR A 80 -11.45 2.45 -13.17
CA TYR A 80 -12.27 3.03 -12.13
C TYR A 80 -13.25 2.04 -11.45
N GLY A 81 -13.46 2.27 -10.15
CA GLY A 81 -14.28 1.49 -9.23
C GLY A 81 -13.87 1.85 -7.79
N LYS A 82 -14.52 1.28 -6.76
CA LYS A 82 -14.16 1.54 -5.35
C LYS A 82 -12.75 1.06 -4.97
N VAL A 83 -12.24 0.09 -5.72
CA VAL A 83 -10.95 -0.58 -5.48
C VAL A 83 -10.16 -0.46 -6.76
N ILE A 84 -9.00 0.18 -6.75
CA ILE A 84 -8.11 0.33 -7.92
C ILE A 84 -6.70 0.02 -7.45
N GLY A 85 -5.84 -0.45 -8.35
CA GLY A 85 -4.45 -0.76 -8.06
C GLY A 85 -4.08 -2.20 -8.36
N ALA A 86 -2.78 -2.48 -8.40
CA ALA A 86 -2.22 -3.79 -8.59
C ALA A 86 -2.53 -4.72 -7.38
N PRO A 87 -2.89 -5.98 -7.62
CA PRO A 87 -3.00 -7.01 -6.58
C PRO A 87 -1.68 -7.20 -5.83
N VAL A 88 -1.76 -7.55 -4.55
CA VAL A 88 -0.58 -7.86 -3.73
C VAL A 88 0.25 -9.01 -4.29
N GLU A 89 -0.39 -10.01 -4.90
CA GLU A 89 0.29 -11.12 -5.56
C GLU A 89 1.22 -10.64 -6.68
N VAL A 90 0.78 -9.64 -7.46
CA VAL A 90 1.58 -9.07 -8.57
C VAL A 90 2.71 -8.20 -8.04
N MET A 91 2.46 -7.43 -6.98
CA MET A 91 3.51 -6.62 -6.32
C MET A 91 4.62 -7.51 -5.74
N VAL A 92 4.25 -8.60 -5.05
CA VAL A 92 5.19 -9.61 -4.54
C VAL A 92 5.95 -10.28 -5.69
N GLN A 93 5.28 -10.62 -6.79
CA GLN A 93 5.94 -11.19 -7.95
C GLN A 93 7.01 -10.26 -8.53
N LEU A 94 6.75 -8.93 -8.59
CA LEU A 94 7.74 -7.95 -9.04
C LEU A 94 8.95 -7.88 -8.10
N ALA A 95 8.68 -7.84 -6.79
CA ALA A 95 9.73 -7.82 -5.77
C ALA A 95 10.62 -9.06 -5.85
N ASN A 96 10.02 -10.25 -6.02
CA ASN A 96 10.75 -11.50 -6.22
C ASN A 96 11.57 -11.51 -7.52
N ALA A 97 10.96 -11.09 -8.64
CA ALA A 97 11.62 -11.06 -9.96
C ALA A 97 12.84 -10.12 -9.98
N THR A 98 12.80 -9.03 -9.20
CA THR A 98 13.88 -8.05 -9.11
C THR A 98 14.81 -8.25 -7.92
N ARG A 99 14.44 -9.19 -7.02
CA ARG A 99 15.06 -9.39 -5.69
C ARG A 99 15.21 -8.07 -4.92
N LYS A 100 14.16 -7.24 -4.95
CA LYS A 100 14.14 -5.94 -4.25
C LYS A 100 13.19 -5.99 -3.06
N PRO A 101 13.56 -5.36 -1.93
CA PRO A 101 12.63 -5.08 -0.84
C PRO A 101 11.33 -4.46 -1.32
N ALA A 102 10.21 -4.97 -0.79
CA ALA A 102 8.88 -4.45 -1.06
C ALA A 102 8.47 -3.46 0.03
N TRP A 103 7.95 -2.29 -0.36
CA TRP A 103 7.37 -1.31 0.55
C TRP A 103 5.89 -1.13 0.23
N PHE A 104 5.04 -1.56 1.16
CA PHE A 104 3.59 -1.48 1.06
C PHE A 104 3.01 -0.35 1.91
N ASN A 105 1.99 0.31 1.38
CA ASN A 105 1.16 1.26 2.07
C ASN A 105 -0.20 0.63 2.38
N MET A 106 -0.58 0.53 3.65
CA MET A 106 -1.88 -0.03 4.02
C MET A 106 -3.00 0.99 3.81
N PRO A 107 -4.18 0.61 3.27
CA PRO A 107 -5.31 1.52 3.14
C PRO A 107 -5.68 2.15 4.48
N HIS A 108 -6.12 3.41 4.47
CA HIS A 108 -6.46 4.11 5.71
C HIS A 108 -7.67 3.47 6.42
N LYS A 109 -8.59 2.84 5.68
CA LYS A 109 -9.74 2.14 6.27
C LYS A 109 -9.45 0.69 6.66
N ALA A 110 -8.27 0.15 6.34
CA ALA A 110 -7.99 -1.27 6.54
C ALA A 110 -8.19 -1.71 8.00
N ASP A 111 -9.07 -2.70 8.21
CA ASP A 111 -9.29 -3.33 9.50
C ASP A 111 -8.14 -4.29 9.86
N ASP A 112 -8.18 -4.82 11.07
CA ASP A 112 -7.11 -5.71 11.55
C ASP A 112 -7.05 -7.04 10.78
N ASP A 113 -8.19 -7.55 10.27
CA ASP A 113 -8.20 -8.77 9.45
C ASP A 113 -7.51 -8.52 8.11
N TYR A 114 -7.79 -7.40 7.44
CA TYR A 114 -7.10 -6.97 6.23
C TYR A 114 -5.59 -6.93 6.46
N LEU A 115 -5.14 -6.29 7.55
CA LEU A 115 -3.72 -6.20 7.87
C LEU A 115 -3.08 -7.59 8.09
N ARG A 116 -3.73 -8.47 8.87
CA ARG A 116 -3.25 -9.85 9.12
C ARG A 116 -3.18 -10.68 7.84
N GLN A 117 -4.23 -10.63 7.02
CA GLN A 117 -4.31 -11.40 5.78
C GLN A 117 -3.29 -10.90 4.75
N PHE A 118 -3.11 -9.59 4.64
CA PHE A 118 -2.10 -8.99 3.76
C PHE A 118 -0.70 -9.41 4.21
N ALA A 119 -0.39 -9.26 5.51
CA ALA A 119 0.90 -9.66 6.08
C ALA A 119 1.16 -11.16 5.87
N GLY A 120 0.16 -12.01 6.09
CA GLY A 120 0.26 -13.46 5.88
C GLY A 120 0.56 -13.82 4.43
N LEU A 121 -0.15 -13.22 3.47
CA LEU A 121 0.11 -13.45 2.06
C LEU A 121 1.54 -13.05 1.69
N VAL A 122 2.01 -11.88 2.13
CA VAL A 122 3.38 -11.43 1.86
C VAL A 122 4.41 -12.34 2.51
N ARG A 123 4.21 -12.74 3.77
CA ARG A 123 5.08 -13.68 4.49
C ARG A 123 5.27 -14.98 3.71
N ASP A 124 4.18 -15.51 3.17
CA ASP A 124 4.14 -16.84 2.55
C ASP A 124 4.64 -16.83 1.09
N THR A 125 4.66 -15.67 0.41
CA THR A 125 4.93 -15.59 -1.03
C THR A 125 6.13 -14.72 -1.42
N LEU A 126 6.57 -13.78 -0.58
CA LEU A 126 7.78 -12.99 -0.82
C LEU A 126 9.04 -13.79 -0.45
N ASP A 127 10.07 -13.72 -1.29
CA ASP A 127 11.39 -14.32 -1.04
C ASP A 127 11.81 -14.07 0.42
N PRO A 128 12.05 -15.13 1.21
CA PRO A 128 12.29 -15.02 2.65
C PRO A 128 13.54 -14.22 3.01
N THR A 129 14.43 -13.98 2.04
CA THR A 129 15.64 -13.17 2.22
C THR A 129 15.39 -11.67 2.09
N LEU A 130 14.24 -11.26 1.53
CA LEU A 130 13.93 -9.84 1.31
C LEU A 130 13.29 -9.20 2.55
N PRO A 131 13.73 -7.98 2.92
CA PRO A 131 13.05 -7.17 3.91
C PRO A 131 11.77 -6.56 3.32
N ILE A 132 10.85 -6.23 4.22
CA ILE A 132 9.54 -5.65 3.89
C ILE A 132 9.41 -4.34 4.65
N TYR A 133 9.05 -3.29 3.95
CA TYR A 133 8.65 -2.03 4.58
C TYR A 133 7.13 -1.94 4.58
N VAL A 134 6.55 -1.55 5.71
CA VAL A 134 5.12 -1.34 5.82
C VAL A 134 4.85 0.04 6.42
N GLU A 135 3.98 0.79 5.76
CA GLU A 135 3.59 2.15 6.13
C GLU A 135 2.08 2.22 6.19
N TYR A 136 1.53 2.87 7.22
CA TYR A 136 0.10 3.10 7.30
C TYR A 136 -0.27 4.32 6.43
N SER A 137 -1.13 4.12 5.44
CA SER A 137 -1.62 5.15 4.52
C SER A 137 -0.49 5.96 3.83
N ASN A 138 -0.77 7.22 3.47
CA ASN A 138 0.16 8.17 2.88
C ASN A 138 -0.24 9.60 3.29
N GLU A 139 0.74 10.43 3.68
CA GLU A 139 0.57 11.86 4.00
C GLU A 139 -0.67 12.21 4.83
N VAL A 140 -0.95 11.48 5.91
CA VAL A 140 -2.15 11.70 6.73
C VAL A 140 -2.21 13.11 7.33
N TRP A 141 -1.07 13.79 7.50
CA TRP A 141 -1.01 15.19 7.93
C TRP A 141 -1.55 16.18 6.89
N ASN A 142 -1.71 15.77 5.63
CA ASN A 142 -2.10 16.65 4.53
C ASN A 142 -3.63 16.72 4.42
N THR A 143 -4.19 17.88 4.77
CA THR A 143 -5.63 18.13 4.85
C THR A 143 -6.36 18.07 3.50
N GLN A 144 -5.63 18.05 2.38
CA GLN A 144 -6.21 17.94 1.04
C GLN A 144 -6.63 16.51 0.68
N PHE A 145 -6.12 15.50 1.39
CA PHE A 145 -6.45 14.11 1.08
C PHE A 145 -7.67 13.62 1.86
N SER A 146 -8.50 12.79 1.20
CA SER A 146 -9.71 12.22 1.82
C SER A 146 -9.41 11.32 3.01
N GLN A 147 -8.25 10.65 3.04
CA GLN A 147 -7.83 9.88 4.21
C GLN A 147 -7.67 10.75 5.47
N HIS A 148 -7.25 12.01 5.34
CA HIS A 148 -7.16 12.93 6.49
C HIS A 148 -8.55 13.18 7.08
N ALA A 149 -9.53 13.47 6.21
CA ALA A 149 -10.90 13.73 6.64
C ALA A 149 -11.51 12.53 7.35
N TRP A 150 -11.34 11.32 6.81
CA TRP A 150 -11.83 10.10 7.43
C TRP A 150 -11.15 9.83 8.78
N ILE A 151 -9.82 9.98 8.87
CA ILE A 151 -9.08 9.81 10.13
C ILE A 151 -9.52 10.82 11.18
N ARG A 152 -9.82 12.06 10.79
CA ARG A 152 -10.36 13.08 11.69
C ARG A 152 -11.70 12.64 12.30
N GLU A 153 -12.58 12.03 11.52
CA GLU A 153 -13.85 11.49 12.02
C GLU A 153 -13.61 10.36 13.03
N GLN A 154 -12.68 9.44 12.75
CA GLN A 154 -12.32 8.37 13.68
C GLN A 154 -11.70 8.92 14.97
N ALA A 155 -10.80 9.89 14.84
CA ALA A 155 -10.11 10.51 15.96
C ALA A 155 -11.06 11.30 16.88
N ASN A 156 -12.02 12.03 16.29
CA ASN A 156 -13.03 12.74 17.05
C ASN A 156 -14.07 11.82 17.71
N THR A 157 -14.33 10.66 17.12
CA THR A 157 -15.15 9.62 17.74
C THR A 157 -14.44 8.97 18.92
N LEU A 158 -13.14 8.69 18.78
CA LEU A 158 -12.32 8.06 19.83
C LEU A 158 -12.03 9.00 21.01
N TRP A 159 -11.78 10.28 20.72
CA TRP A 159 -11.47 11.30 21.74
C TRP A 159 -12.51 12.43 21.73
N PRO A 160 -13.75 12.16 22.17
CA PRO A 160 -14.78 13.17 22.28
C PRO A 160 -14.45 14.15 23.42
N GLY A 161 -14.75 15.44 23.22
CA GLY A 161 -14.77 16.42 24.33
C GLY A 161 -13.42 16.88 24.90
N GLY A 162 -12.30 16.67 24.20
CA GLY A 162 -10.98 17.21 24.59
C GLY A 162 -10.71 18.64 24.09
N THR A 163 -9.70 19.30 24.67
CA THR A 163 -9.22 20.64 24.27
C THR A 163 -8.27 20.62 23.07
N ASP A 164 -7.74 19.44 22.72
CA ASP A 164 -6.86 19.27 21.57
C ASP A 164 -7.57 19.57 20.25
N SER A 165 -6.84 20.20 19.33
CA SER A 165 -7.34 20.46 17.99
C SER A 165 -7.62 19.16 17.22
N ASP A 166 -8.56 19.21 16.27
CA ASP A 166 -8.81 18.11 15.33
C ASP A 166 -7.51 17.62 14.66
N TYR A 167 -6.62 18.54 14.31
CA TYR A 167 -5.34 18.21 13.69
C TYR A 167 -4.43 17.40 14.63
N THR A 168 -4.34 17.79 15.90
CA THR A 168 -3.61 17.03 16.94
C THR A 168 -4.18 15.63 17.11
N LYS A 169 -5.51 15.51 17.14
CA LYS A 169 -6.17 14.21 17.22
C LYS A 169 -5.89 13.34 15.99
N VAL A 170 -5.91 13.90 14.78
CA VAL A 170 -5.54 13.18 13.55
C VAL A 170 -4.14 12.61 13.63
N ILE A 171 -3.15 13.40 14.05
CA ILE A 171 -1.76 12.94 14.14
C ILE A 171 -1.59 11.85 15.23
N ASN A 172 -2.30 11.96 16.36
CA ASN A 172 -2.30 10.91 17.38
C ASN A 172 -2.98 9.64 16.91
N TRP A 173 -4.12 9.74 16.21
CA TRP A 173 -4.83 8.59 15.67
C TRP A 173 -3.97 7.89 14.61
N TYR A 174 -3.28 8.67 13.78
CA TYR A 174 -2.31 8.17 12.81
C TYR A 174 -1.16 7.40 13.47
N GLY A 175 -0.57 7.96 14.54
CA GLY A 175 0.45 7.29 15.35
C GLY A 175 -0.06 5.96 15.92
N LYS A 176 -1.24 5.99 16.55
CA LYS A 176 -1.92 4.81 17.11
C LYS A 176 -2.10 3.73 16.06
N ARG A 177 -2.68 4.07 14.91
CA ARG A 177 -2.97 3.06 13.88
C ARG A 177 -1.71 2.53 13.22
N SER A 178 -0.66 3.34 13.14
CA SER A 178 0.66 2.89 12.68
C SER A 178 1.28 1.89 13.66
N ALA A 179 1.21 2.15 14.98
CA ALA A 179 1.65 1.23 16.02
C ALA A 179 0.90 -0.11 15.99
N GLU A 180 -0.44 -0.07 15.92
CA GLU A 180 -1.27 -1.28 15.81
C GLU A 180 -0.95 -2.11 14.56
N MET A 181 -0.75 -1.45 13.41
CA MET A 181 -0.33 -2.10 12.18
C MET A 181 1.03 -2.80 12.37
N CYS A 182 1.96 -2.17 13.07
CA CYS A 182 3.28 -2.73 13.32
C CYS A 182 3.24 -3.97 14.19
N ASP A 183 2.48 -3.94 15.28
CA ASP A 183 2.27 -5.11 16.13
C ASP A 183 1.63 -6.25 15.32
N ILE A 184 0.56 -5.98 14.57
CA ILE A 184 -0.13 -6.97 13.73
C ILE A 184 0.81 -7.61 12.71
N TRP A 185 1.60 -6.81 11.99
CA TRP A 185 2.53 -7.32 10.98
C TRP A 185 3.65 -8.13 11.62
N LYS A 186 4.25 -7.64 12.70
CA LYS A 186 5.34 -8.36 13.39
C LYS A 186 4.85 -9.66 14.00
N ASP A 187 3.67 -9.68 14.62
CA ASP A 187 3.03 -10.88 15.16
C ASP A 187 2.72 -11.90 14.06
N THR A 188 2.16 -11.45 12.93
CA THR A 188 1.85 -12.33 11.79
C THR A 188 3.10 -12.98 11.20
N PHE A 189 4.23 -12.27 11.21
CA PHE A 189 5.53 -12.80 10.77
C PHE A 189 6.20 -13.69 11.83
N GLY A 190 5.86 -13.55 13.10
CA GLY A 190 6.36 -14.38 14.20
C GLY A 190 7.89 -14.43 14.24
N ALA A 191 8.47 -15.63 14.07
CA ALA A 191 9.92 -15.83 14.03
C ALA A 191 10.63 -15.04 12.90
N GLN A 192 9.89 -14.62 11.88
CA GLN A 192 10.39 -13.82 10.77
C GLN A 192 10.16 -12.31 10.95
N SER A 193 9.72 -11.84 12.12
CA SER A 193 9.37 -10.44 12.39
C SER A 193 10.51 -9.45 12.10
N SER A 194 11.77 -9.88 12.18
CA SER A 194 12.94 -9.05 11.84
C SER A 194 12.96 -8.58 10.37
N ARG A 195 12.24 -9.27 9.47
CA ARG A 195 12.03 -8.88 8.07
C ARG A 195 11.13 -7.65 7.93
N VAL A 196 10.21 -7.42 8.87
CA VAL A 196 9.25 -6.32 8.83
C VAL A 196 9.92 -5.07 9.38
N LYS A 197 10.00 -4.03 8.54
CA LYS A 197 10.46 -2.68 8.84
C LYS A 197 9.27 -1.74 8.80
N CYS A 198 8.78 -1.39 9.97
CA CYS A 198 7.69 -0.45 10.10
C CYS A 198 8.15 0.98 9.87
N VAL A 199 7.47 1.69 8.97
CA VAL A 199 7.81 3.06 8.59
C VAL A 199 6.67 4.00 8.92
N LEU A 200 6.97 5.06 9.66
CA LEU A 200 6.04 6.15 9.93
C LEU A 200 6.32 7.33 8.99
N GLY A 201 5.30 7.81 8.29
CA GLY A 201 5.40 8.98 7.42
C GLY A 201 5.25 10.30 8.17
N ALA A 202 6.01 11.31 7.77
CA ALA A 202 5.94 12.65 8.34
C ALA A 202 6.16 13.77 7.31
N GLN A 203 5.75 14.99 7.65
CA GLN A 203 5.98 16.16 6.82
C GLN A 203 7.40 16.70 7.00
N ALA A 204 8.18 16.81 5.92
CA ALA A 204 9.55 17.32 5.97
C ALA A 204 9.63 18.75 6.54
N ALA A 205 8.66 19.60 6.18
CA ALA A 205 8.61 20.99 6.62
C ALA A 205 8.04 21.18 8.04
N ASN A 206 7.55 20.12 8.68
CA ASN A 206 6.92 20.19 10.00
C ASN A 206 7.23 18.94 10.83
N ALA A 207 8.39 18.95 11.51
CA ALA A 207 8.84 17.83 12.34
C ALA A 207 7.85 17.46 13.47
N TRP A 208 6.96 18.39 13.86
CA TRP A 208 5.92 18.14 14.86
C TRP A 208 5.02 16.96 14.47
N THR A 209 4.74 16.76 13.17
CA THR A 209 3.91 15.62 12.73
C THR A 209 4.57 14.28 13.08
N ALA A 210 5.90 14.20 12.99
CA ALA A 210 6.65 13.00 13.35
C ALA A 210 6.66 12.80 14.87
N SER A 211 7.08 13.82 15.63
CA SER A 211 7.21 13.71 17.09
C SER A 211 5.86 13.40 17.75
N THR A 212 4.80 14.08 17.36
CA THR A 212 3.48 13.85 17.95
C THR A 212 2.90 12.47 17.60
N ALA A 213 3.13 11.97 16.38
CA ALA A 213 2.68 10.62 16.03
C ALA A 213 3.48 9.53 16.77
N LEU A 214 4.79 9.73 16.99
CA LEU A 214 5.64 8.79 17.73
C LEU A 214 5.37 8.82 19.24
N ASP A 215 5.20 10.00 19.83
CA ASP A 215 4.89 10.17 21.25
C ASP A 215 3.45 9.75 21.56
N CYS A 216 2.53 10.03 20.63
CA CYS A 216 1.15 9.53 20.68
C CYS A 216 0.40 9.84 21.99
N PRO A 217 0.51 11.05 22.58
CA PRO A 217 0.11 11.31 23.96
C PRO A 217 -1.37 11.05 24.30
N LEU A 218 -2.26 11.05 23.31
CA LEU A 218 -3.69 10.81 23.49
C LEU A 218 -4.07 9.33 23.54
N TRP A 219 -3.18 8.42 23.13
CA TRP A 219 -3.42 6.99 23.21
C TRP A 219 -2.95 6.42 24.55
N GLU A 220 -3.73 5.53 25.13
CA GLU A 220 -3.44 4.95 26.45
C GLU A 220 -2.20 4.05 26.47
N HIS A 221 -1.84 3.45 25.33
CA HIS A 221 -0.65 2.61 25.17
C HIS A 221 0.59 3.37 24.66
N LYS A 222 0.64 4.69 24.83
CA LYS A 222 1.80 5.50 24.46
C LYS A 222 3.11 5.05 25.13
N PRO A 223 4.28 5.34 24.52
CA PRO A 223 4.44 6.00 23.22
C PRO A 223 4.26 5.03 22.05
N CYS A 224 3.68 5.51 20.93
CA CYS A 224 3.51 4.69 19.72
C CYS A 224 4.85 4.19 19.17
N SER A 225 5.96 4.90 19.42
CA SER A 225 7.32 4.45 19.10
C SER A 225 7.76 3.15 19.80
N ALA A 226 7.12 2.76 20.91
CA ALA A 226 7.41 1.50 21.59
C ALA A 226 6.88 0.26 20.84
N HIS A 227 6.01 0.44 19.85
CA HIS A 227 5.32 -0.63 19.11
C HIS A 227 6.04 -1.00 17.81
N GLY A 228 7.37 -1.11 17.88
CA GLY A 228 8.17 -1.61 16.76
C GLY A 228 8.19 -0.72 15.51
N ILE A 229 7.98 0.59 15.63
CA ILE A 229 8.25 1.53 14.54
C ILE A 229 9.77 1.62 14.33
N ASP A 230 10.26 1.23 13.16
CA ASP A 230 11.70 1.07 12.89
C ASP A 230 12.32 2.29 12.19
N ALA A 231 11.52 3.06 11.45
CA ALA A 231 12.00 4.19 10.65
C ALA A 231 10.96 5.29 10.47
N ILE A 232 11.43 6.48 10.11
CA ILE A 232 10.62 7.61 9.67
C ILE A 232 10.91 7.86 8.19
N THR A 233 9.86 8.05 7.40
CA THR A 233 9.97 8.63 6.05
C THR A 233 9.42 10.05 6.06
N ILE A 234 10.00 10.94 5.27
CA ILE A 234 9.54 12.33 5.16
C ILE A 234 9.05 12.63 3.75
N ALA A 235 7.97 13.39 3.64
CA ALA A 235 7.45 13.88 2.36
C ALA A 235 7.42 15.42 2.28
N PRO A 236 7.54 16.01 1.08
CA PRO A 236 7.53 15.35 -0.24
C PRO A 236 8.80 14.53 -0.51
N THR A 237 8.63 13.33 -1.09
CA THR A 237 9.74 12.51 -1.60
C THR A 237 9.99 12.85 -3.07
N LEU A 238 11.24 12.73 -3.52
CA LEU A 238 11.58 12.89 -4.94
C LEU A 238 10.99 11.72 -5.74
N VAL A 239 9.96 11.98 -6.55
CA VAL A 239 9.42 10.99 -7.49
C VAL A 239 10.12 11.18 -8.84
N ILE A 240 10.98 10.24 -9.22
CA ILE A 240 11.53 10.19 -10.58
C ILE A 240 10.48 9.52 -11.46
N THR A 241 9.57 10.30 -12.06
CA THR A 241 8.68 9.78 -13.08
C THR A 241 9.42 9.68 -14.41
N SER A 242 9.20 8.54 -15.03
CA SER A 242 9.76 8.14 -16.28
C SER A 242 8.78 8.62 -17.37
N ALA A 243 9.00 9.80 -17.95
CA ALA A 243 8.31 10.15 -19.20
C ALA A 243 8.84 9.20 -20.29
N ALA A 244 7.93 8.48 -20.94
CA ALA A 244 8.18 7.78 -22.20
C ALA A 244 7.46 8.53 -23.30
#